data_AF-A0A5E4BED2-F1
#
_entry.id   AF-A0A5E4BED2-F1
#
_cell.length_a   1.000
_cell.length_b   1.000
_cell.length_c   1.000
_cell.angle_alpha   90.00
_cell.angle_beta   90.00
_cell.angle_gamma   90.00
#
_symmetry.space_group_name_H-M   'P 1'
#
loop_
_entity.id
_entity.type
_entity.pdbx_description
1 polymer ?
#
loop_
_entity_poly.entity_id
_entity_poly.type
_entity_poly.pdbx_seq_one_letter_code
_entity_poly.pdbx_strand_id
1 'polypeptide(L)' 'MTKQEKKERINNIIKELNLEEVADSKVESKGERKKTSIGMELILDPLILFLDEPTTGLDGRTANDVFTLL' A
#
# COMPACT_ATOMS: atom_id res chain seq x y z
N MET A 1 15.83 12.88 -4.93
CA MET A 1 14.43 13.00 -5.33
C MET A 1 13.94 14.43 -5.19
N THR A 2 13.51 15.05 -6.28
CA THR A 2 12.79 16.33 -6.29
C THR A 2 11.41 16.18 -5.64
N LYS A 3 10.74 17.30 -5.31
CA LYS A 3 9.36 17.25 -4.80
C LYS A 3 8.40 16.59 -5.79
N GLN A 4 8.63 16.78 -7.09
CA GLN A 4 7.81 16.20 -8.15
C GLN A 4 8.01 14.68 -8.22
N GLU A 5 9.26 14.21 -8.24
CA GLU A 5 9.58 12.77 -8.25
C GLU A 5 9.00 12.05 -7.01
N LYS A 6 9.00 12.72 -5.84
CA LYS A 6 8.35 12.17 -4.64
C LYS A 6 6.85 12.02 -4.82
N LYS A 7 6.19 13.03 -5.37
CA LYS A 7 4.75 13.03 -5.58
C LYS A 7 4.34 11.96 -6.60
N GLU A 8 5.10 11.84 -7.69
CA GLU A 8 4.89 10.79 -8.70
C GLU A 8 5.03 9.39 -8.09
N ARG A 9 6.09 9.15 -7.30
CA ARG A 9 6.28 7.87 -6.61
C ARG A 9 5.14 7.53 -5.65
N ILE A 10 4.69 8.52 -4.84
CA ILE A 10 3.57 8.34 -3.92
C ILE A 10 2.29 7.98 -4.68
N ASN A 11 1.99 8.71 -5.75
CA ASN A 11 0.79 8.46 -6.56
C ASN A 11 0.81 7.07 -7.22
N ASN A 12 1.98 6.62 -7.71
CA ASN A 12 2.12 5.28 -8.28
C ASN A 12 1.82 4.20 -7.24
N ILE A 13 2.35 4.34 -6.02
CA ILE A 13 2.12 3.38 -4.94
C ILE A 13 0.66 3.36 -4.49
N ILE A 14 0.02 4.54 -4.37
CA ILE A 14 -1.42 4.65 -4.06
C ILE A 14 -2.25 3.89 -5.10
N LYS A 15 -1.90 4.03 -6.38
CA LYS A 15 -2.57 3.34 -7.48
C LYS A 15 -2.35 1.84 -7.44
N GLU A 16 -1.11 1.37 -7.27
CA GLU A 16 -0.78 -0.06 -7.16
C GLU A 16 -1.56 -0.71 -6.01
N LEU A 17 -1.70 0.00 -4.88
CA LEU A 17 -2.46 -0.45 -3.70
C LEU A 17 -3.98 -0.39 -3.85
N ASN A 18 -4.51 0.17 -4.95
CA ASN A 18 -5.92 0.48 -5.13
C ASN A 18 -6.48 1.36 -3.99
N LEU A 19 -5.76 2.41 -3.62
CA LEU A 19 -6.14 3.37 -2.57
C LEU A 19 -6.55 4.75 -3.14
N GLU A 20 -6.68 4.90 -4.46
CA GLU A 20 -6.95 6.18 -5.13
C GLU A 20 -8.19 6.89 -4.58
N GLU A 21 -9.29 6.15 -4.39
CA GLU A 21 -10.58 6.67 -3.90
C GLU A 21 -10.53 7.17 -2.43
N VAL A 22 -9.52 6.74 -1.67
CA VAL A 22 -9.38 7.02 -0.23
C VAL A 22 -8.06 7.71 0.12
N ALA A 23 -7.30 8.19 -0.88
CA ALA A 23 -5.95 8.71 -0.71
C ALA A 23 -5.89 9.92 0.25
N ASP A 24 -6.90 10.79 0.18
CA ASP A 24 -7.01 12.02 0.98
C ASP A 24 -8.01 11.89 2.14
N SER A 25 -8.46 10.67 2.45
CA SER A 25 -9.36 10.41 3.56
C SER A 25 -8.62 9.81 4.76
N LYS A 26 -9.30 9.75 5.90
CA LYS A 26 -8.78 9.04 7.07
C LYS A 26 -8.89 7.54 6.81
N VAL A 27 -7.84 6.78 7.14
CA VAL A 27 -7.87 5.31 7.08
C VAL A 27 -8.93 4.76 8.04
N GLU A 28 -9.89 3.98 7.51
CA GLU A 28 -11.01 3.44 8.27
C GLU A 28 -10.96 1.92 8.37
N SER A 29 -10.62 1.21 7.28
CA SER A 29 -10.65 -0.25 7.26
C SER A 29 -9.32 -0.90 7.65
N LYS A 30 -9.38 -2.16 8.11
CA LYS A 30 -8.17 -2.97 8.35
C LYS A 30 -7.38 -3.19 7.06
N GLY A 31 -8.08 -3.36 5.94
CA GLY A 31 -7.50 -3.51 4.61
C GLY A 31 -6.71 -2.28 4.19
N GLU A 32 -7.32 -1.10 4.26
CA GLU A 32 -6.63 0.17 4.02
C GLU A 32 -5.42 0.31 4.94
N ARG A 33 -5.57 0.06 6.24
CA ARG A 33 -4.44 0.19 7.18
C ARG A 33 -3.27 -0.72 6.80
N LYS A 34 -3.54 -1.96 6.40
CA LYS A 34 -2.49 -2.90 5.96
C LYS A 34 -1.86 -2.42 4.65
N LYS A 35 -2.66 -2.04 3.66
CA LYS A 35 -2.19 -1.49 2.37
C LYS A 35 -1.34 -0.24 2.56
N THR A 36 -1.78 0.72 3.37
CA THR A 36 -1.01 1.94 3.69
C THR A 36 0.30 1.62 4.40
N SER A 37 0.33 0.64 5.32
CA SER A 37 1.56 0.18 5.97
C SER A 37 2.55 -0.42 4.97
N ILE A 38 2.08 -1.23 4.03
CA ILE A 38 2.92 -1.80 2.96
C ILE A 38 3.44 -0.69 2.05
N GLY A 39 2.56 0.23 1.64
CA GLY A 39 2.92 1.38 0.81
C GLY A 39 4.00 2.25 1.42
N MET A 40 3.98 2.44 2.75
CA MET A 40 5.00 3.20 3.46
C MET A 40 6.40 2.58 3.32
N GLU A 41 6.50 1.25 3.30
CA GLU A 41 7.77 0.55 3.06
C GLU A 41 8.16 0.56 1.57
N LEU A 42 7.20 0.38 0.66
CA LEU A 42 7.44 0.42 -0.79
C LEU A 42 7.93 1.79 -1.29
N ILE A 43 7.59 2.88 -0.59
CA ILE A 43 8.12 4.23 -0.89
C ILE A 43 9.65 4.26 -0.86
N LEU A 44 10.29 3.40 -0.06
CA LEU A 44 11.75 3.36 0.10
C LEU A 44 12.48 2.57 -1.00
N ASP A 45 11.75 1.92 -1.90
CA ASP A 45 12.33 1.05 -2.94
C ASP A 45 13.19 -0.09 -2.40
N PRO A 46 12.71 -0.86 -1.41
CA PRO A 46 13.54 -1.89 -0.81
C PRO A 46 13.81 -3.01 -1.82
N LEU A 47 15.05 -3.50 -1.87
CA LEU A 47 15.41 -4.68 -2.68
C LEU A 47 14.71 -5.96 -2.18
N ILE A 48 14.42 -6.02 -0.88
CA ILE A 48 13.78 -7.15 -0.22
C ILE A 48 12.76 -6.58 0.77
N LEU A 49 11.50 -7.02 0.66
CA LEU A 49 10.43 -6.67 1.59
C LEU A 49 10.11 -7.86 2.48
N PHE A 50 10.27 -7.71 3.79
CA PHE A 50 9.85 -8.72 4.76
C PHE A 50 8.42 -8.45 5.21
N LEU A 51 7.60 -9.50 5.17
CA LEU A 51 6.20 -9.43 5.53
C LEU A 51 5.89 -10.52 6.55
N ASP A 52 5.57 -10.11 7.78
CA ASP A 52 5.01 -11.02 8.77
C ASP A 52 3.49 -10.96 8.70
N GLU A 53 2.87 -12.09 8.40
CA GLU A 53 1.42 -12.23 8.30
C GLU A 53 0.72 -11.11 7.49
N PRO A 54 1.05 -10.93 6.19
CA PRO A 54 0.58 -9.79 5.40
C PRO A 54 -0.94 -9.74 5.18
N THR A 55 -1.63 -10.87 5.36
CA THR A 55 -3.07 -11.01 5.08
C THR A 55 -3.91 -11.38 6.29
N THR A 56 -3.32 -11.52 7.48
CA THR A 56 -4.06 -11.90 8.69
C THR A 56 -5.12 -10.87 9.05
N GLY A 57 -6.34 -11.35 9.28
CA GLY A 57 -7.48 -10.53 9.70
C GLY A 57 -8.10 -9.68 8.59
N LEU A 58 -7.75 -9.94 7.33
CA LEU A 58 -8.40 -9.38 6.14
C LEU A 58 -9.48 -10.34 5.61
N ASP A 59 -10.49 -9.81 4.94
CA ASP A 59 -11.41 -10.63 4.15
C ASP A 59 -10.69 -11.20 2.91
N GLY A 60 -11.25 -12.27 2.32
CA GLY A 60 -10.60 -13.00 1.23
C GLY A 60 -10.31 -12.15 -0.01
N ARG A 61 -11.13 -11.14 -0.31
CA ARG A 61 -10.88 -10.25 -1.44
C ARG A 61 -9.73 -9.31 -1.14
N THR A 62 -9.74 -8.66 0.02
CA THR A 62 -8.65 -7.77 0.43
C THR A 62 -7.31 -8.51 0.59
N ALA A 63 -7.33 -9.74 1.12
CA ALA A 63 -6.14 -10.58 1.19
C ALA A 63 -5.56 -10.89 -0.21
N ASN A 64 -6.42 -11.23 -1.17
CA ASN A 64 -6.02 -11.48 -2.55
C ASN A 64 -5.46 -10.23 -3.23
N ASP A 65 -6.05 -9.06 -2.98
CA ASP A 65 -5.53 -7.79 -3.49
C ASP A 65 -4.11 -7.51 -2.98
N VAL A 66 -3.83 -7.78 -1.70
CA VAL A 66 -2.49 -7.65 -1.11
C VAL A 66 -1.51 -8.64 -1.74
N PHE A 67 -1.92 -9.88 -2.02
CA PHE A 67 -1.07 -10.86 -2.70
C PHE A 67 -0.79 -10.51 -4.17
N THR A 68 -1.76 -9.93 -4.88
CA THR A 68 -1.59 -9.60 -6.32
C THR A 68 -0.65 -8.41 -6.52
N LEU A 69 -0.56 -7.56 -5.50
CA LEU A 69 0.34 -6.41 -5.47
C LEU A 69 1.82 -6.79 -5.32
N LEU A 70 2.10 -7.88 -4.59
CA LEU A 70 3.45 -8.33 -4.20
C LEU A 70 4.00 -9.37 -5.19
#